data_AF-A0A9N8HK76-F1
#
_entry.id   AF-A0A9N8HK76-F1
#
_cell.length_a   1.000
_cell.length_b   1.000
_cell.length_c   1.000
_cell.angle_alpha   90.00
_cell.angle_beta   90.00
_cell.angle_gamma   90.00
#
_symmetry.space_group_name_H-M   'P 1'
#
loop_
_entity.id
_entity.type
_entity.pdbx_description
1 polymer ?
#
loop_
_entity_poly.entity_id
_entity_poly.type
_entity_poly.pdbx_seq_one_letter_code
_entity_poly.pdbx_strand_id
1 'polypeptide(L)'
;MDLFNNKKGRDLASMPGTCEALVMQAVLNNSLQLAPGKASGVCGDPHIQKWDGNYFDYHGECDLVMLNAPDFGGVHDGLHIQIRTKIRYAYSYITSAAIKIGNDVLEVASFGQYMVNKIAAADLTEASLSGFEVTHQIVDEKRHSFMIQVGRVSLAISTLKDIVSVHVLRGEDNVTGRWFANSTGLMGSFPTGEMLARDGSTVLHDPNDFAQEWMVQSSEPQLIDRLTHHHTVCVLPAQGVKMTRRLGEGIGLRDAEEACSRFHRAGNQQAMEACISDVIAMNDLDIAAISY
;
A
#
# COMPACT_ATOMS: atom_id res chain seq x y z
N MET A 1 38.31 34.27 7.96
CA MET A 1 38.88 33.11 7.24
C MET A 1 39.12 32.04 8.28
N ASP A 2 38.77 30.81 7.92
CA ASP A 2 38.71 29.58 8.72
C ASP A 2 37.64 29.49 9.80
N LEU A 3 36.66 28.61 9.53
CA LEU A 3 36.16 27.56 10.43
C LEU A 3 35.33 26.57 9.56
N PHE A 4 36.01 25.75 8.77
CA PHE A 4 35.41 24.52 8.22
C PHE A 4 35.79 23.37 9.15
N ASN A 5 34.90 23.04 10.08
CA ASN A 5 34.82 21.68 10.57
C ASN A 5 33.41 21.34 11.03
N ASN A 6 32.97 20.15 10.62
CA ASN A 6 31.89 19.36 11.18
C ASN A 6 30.45 19.65 10.71
N LYS A 7 29.99 18.87 9.72
CA LYS A 7 28.70 18.18 9.78
C LYS A 7 28.77 16.92 8.91
N LYS A 8 28.74 15.77 9.57
CA LYS A 8 28.56 14.43 9.01
C LYS A 8 27.38 14.44 8.02
N GLY A 9 27.68 14.33 6.73
CA GLY A 9 26.73 13.81 5.76
C GLY A 9 26.42 12.37 6.14
N ARG A 10 25.15 12.08 6.40
CA ARG A 10 24.64 10.72 6.28
C ARG A 10 24.11 10.61 4.86
N ASP A 11 24.79 9.77 4.09
CA ASP A 11 24.46 9.44 2.71
C ASP A 11 23.00 9.01 2.59
N LEU A 12 22.23 9.80 1.83
CA LEU A 12 20.88 9.51 1.33
C LEU A 12 20.92 8.59 0.08
N ALA A 13 22.01 7.84 -0.12
CA ALA A 13 22.36 7.23 -1.40
C ALA A 13 22.23 5.69 -1.45
N SER A 14 21.36 5.06 -0.64
CA SER A 14 21.22 3.59 -0.69
C SER A 14 19.84 3.03 -0.30
N MET A 15 18.75 3.71 -0.65
CA MET A 15 17.41 3.12 -0.55
C MET A 15 17.01 2.53 -1.91
N PRO A 16 16.90 1.20 -2.05
CA PRO A 16 16.39 0.59 -3.28
C PRO A 16 14.93 1.02 -3.43
N GLY A 17 14.62 1.89 -4.40
CA GLY A 17 13.28 2.41 -4.73
C GLY A 17 12.11 1.46 -4.41
N THR A 18 11.58 1.72 -3.24
CA THR A 18 10.38 1.16 -2.66
C THR A 18 9.25 2.15 -2.83
N CYS A 19 8.00 1.65 -2.90
CA CYS A 19 6.70 2.29 -2.67
C CYS A 19 6.60 3.49 -1.66
N GLU A 20 7.69 3.87 -0.99
CA GLU A 20 7.92 4.98 -0.06
C GLU A 20 7.76 6.40 -0.66
N ALA A 21 7.79 6.59 -1.99
CA ALA A 21 7.92 7.94 -2.57
C ALA A 21 6.75 8.89 -2.24
N LEU A 22 5.52 8.37 -2.08
CA LEU A 22 4.37 9.18 -1.68
C LEU A 22 4.35 9.49 -0.19
N VAL A 23 4.74 8.53 0.65
CA VAL A 23 4.74 8.74 2.10
C VAL A 23 5.82 9.75 2.48
N MET A 24 6.96 9.75 1.79
CA MET A 24 8.05 10.70 2.05
C MET A 24 7.66 12.15 1.70
N GLN A 25 6.90 12.43 0.63
CA GLN A 25 6.53 13.82 0.30
C GLN A 25 5.46 14.42 1.23
N ALA A 26 4.49 13.63 1.69
CA ALA A 26 3.52 14.09 2.70
C ALA A 26 4.19 14.29 4.08
N VAL A 27 5.15 13.42 4.42
CA VAL A 27 5.86 13.47 5.70
C VAL A 27 6.93 14.56 5.75
N LEU A 28 7.59 14.91 4.65
CA LEU A 28 8.60 15.99 4.65
C LEU A 28 8.00 17.39 4.90
N ASN A 29 6.69 17.57 4.69
CA ASN A 29 6.00 18.85 4.86
C ASN A 29 5.35 19.02 6.24
N ASN A 30 5.33 17.99 7.09
CA ASN A 30 4.74 18.05 8.42
C ASN A 30 5.70 17.47 9.45
N SER A 31 5.69 17.99 10.68
CA SER A 31 6.62 17.67 11.77
C SER A 31 6.52 16.24 12.35
N LEU A 32 6.20 15.24 11.53
CA LEU A 32 6.31 13.83 11.89
C LEU A 32 7.76 13.35 11.72
N GLN A 33 8.43 13.13 12.85
CA GLN A 33 9.69 12.39 12.87
C GLN A 33 9.43 10.92 12.54
N LEU A 34 9.50 10.55 11.26
CA LEU A 34 9.79 9.17 10.90
C LEU A 34 11.16 8.83 11.48
N ALA A 35 11.20 7.89 12.42
CA ALA A 35 12.45 7.20 12.69
C ALA A 35 12.91 6.51 11.39
N PRO A 36 14.21 6.42 11.08
CA PRO A 36 14.68 5.55 10.02
C PRO A 36 14.10 4.15 10.27
N GLY A 37 13.32 3.67 9.31
CA GLY A 37 12.41 2.56 9.47
C GLY A 37 12.25 1.78 8.18
N LYS A 38 11.68 0.58 8.25
CA LYS A 38 11.34 -0.22 7.07
C LYS A 38 9.93 0.10 6.64
N ALA A 39 9.74 0.41 5.36
CA ALA A 39 8.44 0.41 4.73
C ALA A 39 8.07 -0.99 4.24
N SER A 40 6.81 -1.34 4.38
CA SER A 40 6.18 -2.46 3.69
C SER A 40 4.75 -2.04 3.35
N GLY A 41 4.17 -2.57 2.29
CA GLY A 41 2.88 -2.06 1.82
C GLY A 41 2.44 -2.65 0.49
N VAL A 42 1.35 -2.11 -0.05
CA VAL A 42 0.84 -2.45 -1.38
C VAL A 42 0.71 -1.18 -2.21
N CYS A 43 1.28 -1.21 -3.40
CA CYS A 43 1.14 -0.16 -4.42
C CYS A 43 -0.06 -0.43 -5.34
N GLY A 44 -0.56 0.65 -5.96
CA GLY A 44 -1.89 0.76 -6.58
C GLY A 44 -2.37 -0.39 -7.46
N ASP A 45 -1.59 -0.83 -8.44
CA ASP A 45 -1.71 -2.12 -9.13
C ASP A 45 -0.99 -3.16 -8.28
N PRO A 46 -1.61 -4.30 -7.87
CA PRO A 46 -1.27 -4.91 -6.59
C PRO A 46 0.13 -5.54 -6.58
N HIS A 47 1.11 -4.68 -6.31
CA HIS A 47 2.50 -4.98 -6.07
C HIS A 47 2.65 -4.99 -4.56
N ILE A 48 2.63 -6.21 -4.01
CA ILE A 48 2.65 -6.42 -2.57
C ILE A 48 4.10 -6.57 -2.14
N GLN A 49 4.56 -5.62 -1.30
CA GLN A 49 5.83 -5.74 -0.60
C GLN A 49 5.62 -6.51 0.70
N LYS A 50 6.28 -7.67 0.81
CA LYS A 50 6.29 -8.47 2.03
C LYS A 50 7.25 -7.90 3.08
N TRP A 51 7.21 -8.43 4.29
CA TRP A 51 8.05 -7.97 5.42
C TRP A 51 9.56 -8.09 5.21
N ASP A 52 10.00 -9.02 4.36
CA ASP A 52 11.40 -9.19 3.96
C ASP A 52 11.86 -8.17 2.91
N GLY A 53 10.94 -7.35 2.40
CA GLY A 53 11.18 -6.39 1.33
C GLY A 53 11.00 -6.96 -0.07
N ASN A 54 10.75 -8.26 -0.23
CA ASN A 54 10.52 -8.89 -1.53
C ASN A 54 9.08 -8.66 -2.00
N TYR A 55 8.93 -8.46 -3.30
CA TYR A 55 7.64 -8.19 -3.95
C TYR A 55 7.01 -9.43 -4.58
N PHE A 56 5.70 -9.41 -4.74
CA PHE A 56 4.98 -10.27 -5.69
C PHE A 56 3.75 -9.52 -6.22
N ASP A 57 3.25 -9.99 -7.35
CA ASP A 57 2.14 -9.37 -8.06
C ASP A 57 0.93 -10.27 -8.01
N TYR A 58 -0.25 -9.67 -7.83
CA TYR A 58 -1.51 -10.40 -7.88
C TYR A 58 -2.60 -9.58 -8.55
N HIS A 59 -3.18 -10.10 -9.63
CA HIS A 59 -4.17 -9.37 -10.42
C HIS A 59 -5.62 -9.85 -10.24
N GLY A 60 -5.94 -10.50 -9.12
CA GLY A 60 -7.31 -10.90 -8.80
C GLY A 60 -8.26 -9.70 -8.59
N GLU A 61 -9.56 -9.98 -8.67
CA GLU A 61 -10.66 -9.08 -8.27
C GLU A 61 -11.45 -9.70 -7.11
N CYS A 62 -11.25 -9.12 -5.92
CA CYS A 62 -11.90 -9.48 -4.65
C CYS A 62 -11.43 -8.53 -3.52
N ASP A 63 -11.94 -8.77 -2.31
CA ASP A 63 -11.38 -8.23 -1.07
C ASP A 63 -10.31 -9.18 -0.54
N LEU A 64 -9.16 -8.62 -0.14
CA LEU A 64 -7.99 -9.36 0.35
C LEU A 64 -7.58 -8.88 1.74
N VAL A 65 -7.14 -9.82 2.59
CA VAL A 65 -6.51 -9.51 3.88
C VAL A 65 -5.04 -9.15 3.63
N MET A 66 -4.75 -7.85 3.56
CA MET A 66 -3.38 -7.37 3.40
C MET A 66 -2.55 -7.67 4.66
N LEU A 67 -3.09 -7.34 5.83
CA LEU A 67 -2.41 -7.47 7.10
C LEU A 67 -3.42 -7.70 8.23
N ASN A 68 -3.17 -8.69 9.07
CA ASN A 68 -3.81 -8.87 10.37
C ASN A 68 -2.72 -9.00 11.43
N ALA A 69 -2.66 -8.06 12.37
CA ALA A 69 -1.67 -8.00 13.44
C ALA A 69 -2.39 -7.89 14.80
N PRO A 70 -2.69 -9.02 15.46
CA PRO A 70 -3.53 -9.02 16.66
C PRO A 70 -2.86 -8.36 17.87
N ASP A 71 -1.53 -8.35 17.93
CA ASP A 71 -0.75 -7.78 19.04
C ASP A 71 -0.38 -6.30 18.82
N PHE A 72 -0.97 -5.67 17.80
CA PHE A 72 -0.57 -4.33 17.37
C PHE A 72 -0.82 -3.28 18.45
N GLY A 73 0.24 -2.58 18.86
CA GLY A 73 0.16 -1.45 19.79
C GLY A 73 -0.33 -1.80 21.20
N GLY A 74 -0.54 -3.08 21.52
CA GLY A 74 -1.26 -3.50 22.74
C GLY A 74 -2.73 -3.09 22.76
N VAL A 75 -3.31 -2.73 21.61
CA VAL A 75 -4.72 -2.37 21.46
C VAL A 75 -5.54 -3.65 21.36
N HIS A 76 -6.71 -3.70 22.02
CA HIS A 76 -7.66 -4.80 21.88
C HIS A 76 -7.97 -5.06 20.39
N ASP A 77 -8.02 -6.30 19.92
CA ASP A 77 -8.19 -6.69 18.50
C ASP A 77 -7.13 -6.16 17.51
N GLY A 78 -6.09 -5.47 17.98
CA GLY A 78 -4.93 -5.06 17.18
C GLY A 78 -5.26 -4.25 15.93
N LEU A 79 -4.59 -4.61 14.83
CA LEU A 79 -4.68 -3.97 13.51
C LEU A 79 -5.15 -4.97 12.47
N HIS A 80 -6.09 -4.57 11.63
CA HIS A 80 -6.54 -5.35 10.49
C HIS A 80 -6.70 -4.44 9.27
N ILE A 81 -6.07 -4.80 8.16
CA ILE A 81 -6.06 -4.05 6.90
C ILE A 81 -6.61 -4.94 5.79
N GLN A 82 -7.66 -4.45 5.13
CA GLN A 82 -8.23 -5.05 3.94
C GLN A 82 -8.06 -4.12 2.74
N ILE A 83 -7.86 -4.71 1.57
CA ILE A 83 -7.81 -3.99 0.29
C ILE A 83 -8.85 -4.60 -0.66
N ARG A 84 -9.47 -3.77 -1.49
CA ARG A 84 -10.37 -4.19 -2.57
C ARG A 84 -9.69 -4.00 -3.91
N THR A 85 -9.59 -5.07 -4.67
CA THR A 85 -9.01 -5.09 -6.01
C THR A 85 -10.08 -5.21 -7.07
N LYS A 86 -9.89 -4.55 -8.21
CA LYS A 86 -10.80 -4.59 -9.37
C LYS A 86 -10.01 -4.77 -10.67
N ILE A 87 -10.48 -5.66 -11.54
CA ILE A 87 -9.88 -5.89 -12.85
C ILE A 87 -10.11 -4.69 -13.76
N ARG A 88 -9.04 -4.31 -14.44
CA ARG A 88 -9.01 -3.36 -15.56
C ARG A 88 -8.27 -4.02 -16.71
N TYR A 89 -9.04 -4.55 -17.65
CA TYR A 89 -8.53 -5.27 -18.82
C TYR A 89 -7.70 -6.51 -18.46
N ALA A 90 -6.36 -6.42 -18.50
CA ALA A 90 -5.42 -7.52 -18.31
C ALA A 90 -4.72 -7.49 -16.93
N TYR A 91 -5.01 -6.49 -16.10
CA TYR A 91 -4.45 -6.31 -14.76
C TYR A 91 -5.58 -5.95 -13.78
N SER A 92 -5.26 -5.81 -12.49
CA SER A 92 -6.16 -5.23 -11.50
C SER A 92 -5.50 -4.05 -10.78
N TYR A 93 -6.28 -3.29 -10.03
CA TYR A 93 -5.83 -2.18 -9.21
C TYR A 93 -6.69 -2.09 -7.94
N ILE A 94 -6.17 -1.43 -6.91
CA ILE A 94 -6.86 -1.27 -5.63
C ILE A 94 -7.78 -0.06 -5.72
N THR A 95 -9.08 -0.30 -5.47
CA THR A 95 -10.11 0.76 -5.49
C THR A 95 -10.39 1.32 -4.10
N SER A 96 -10.16 0.50 -3.06
CA SER A 96 -10.44 0.85 -1.68
C SER A 96 -9.51 0.11 -0.72
N ALA A 97 -9.26 0.72 0.44
CA ALA A 97 -8.60 0.09 1.56
C ALA A 97 -9.33 0.44 2.86
N ALA A 98 -9.34 -0.48 3.81
CA ALA A 98 -9.86 -0.24 5.15
C ALA A 98 -8.82 -0.62 6.20
N ILE A 99 -8.59 0.29 7.15
CA ILE A 99 -7.75 0.08 8.33
C ILE A 99 -8.68 0.03 9.54
N LYS A 100 -8.71 -1.12 10.22
CA LYS A 100 -9.32 -1.31 11.53
C LYS A 100 -8.23 -1.29 12.59
N ILE A 101 -8.35 -0.41 13.58
CA ILE A 101 -7.57 -0.44 14.81
C ILE A 101 -8.57 -0.56 15.95
N GLY A 102 -8.42 -1.57 16.80
CA GLY A 102 -9.43 -1.82 17.81
C GLY A 102 -10.79 -2.07 17.20
N ASN A 103 -11.79 -1.28 17.59
CA ASN A 103 -13.14 -1.36 17.05
C ASN A 103 -13.41 -0.37 15.93
N ASP A 104 -12.51 0.59 15.71
CA ASP A 104 -12.74 1.67 14.78
C ASP A 104 -12.16 1.35 13.40
N VAL A 105 -12.86 1.77 12.36
CA VAL A 105 -12.52 1.50 10.96
C VAL A 105 -12.46 2.79 10.18
N LEU A 106 -11.36 3.03 9.50
CA LEU A 106 -11.23 4.01 8.44
C LEU A 106 -11.25 3.27 7.10
N GLU A 107 -12.27 3.54 6.30
CA GLU A 107 -12.33 3.10 4.91
C GLU A 107 -12.00 4.28 4.01
N VAL A 108 -11.13 4.08 3.03
CA VAL A 108 -10.77 5.07 2.00
C VAL A 108 -10.91 4.42 0.64
N ALA A 109 -11.61 5.09 -0.27
CA ALA A 109 -11.84 4.69 -1.64
C ALA A 109 -11.22 5.71 -2.61
N SER A 110 -11.32 5.39 -3.90
CA SER A 110 -10.98 6.26 -5.03
C SER A 110 -11.38 7.74 -4.80
N PHE A 111 -10.54 8.65 -5.31
CA PHE A 111 -10.70 10.11 -5.25
C PHE A 111 -10.81 10.65 -3.83
N GLY A 112 -10.17 9.99 -2.88
CA GLY A 112 -10.12 10.41 -1.48
C GLY A 112 -11.47 10.34 -0.76
N GLN A 113 -12.45 9.60 -1.28
CA GLN A 113 -13.68 9.32 -0.56
C GLN A 113 -13.35 8.48 0.67
N TYR A 114 -13.94 8.79 1.83
CA TYR A 114 -13.65 8.05 3.05
C TYR A 114 -14.86 7.96 3.98
N MET A 115 -14.81 6.96 4.85
CA MET A 115 -15.75 6.76 5.95
C MET A 115 -14.99 6.40 7.23
N VAL A 116 -15.46 6.92 8.36
CA VAL A 116 -15.02 6.45 9.69
C VAL A 116 -16.20 5.77 10.35
N ASN A 117 -16.05 4.49 10.73
CA ASN A 117 -17.12 3.71 11.36
C ASN A 117 -18.44 3.76 10.56
N LYS A 118 -18.33 3.66 9.22
CA LYS A 118 -19.45 3.74 8.26
C LYS A 118 -20.15 5.11 8.18
N ILE A 119 -19.58 6.14 8.79
CA ILE A 119 -20.03 7.53 8.65
C ILE A 119 -19.19 8.18 7.55
N ALA A 120 -19.83 8.46 6.41
CA ALA A 120 -19.18 9.07 5.26
C ALA A 120 -18.73 10.50 5.57
N ALA A 121 -17.53 10.87 5.11
CA ALA A 121 -16.92 12.19 5.31
C ALA A 121 -17.01 12.67 6.77
N ALA A 122 -16.80 11.76 7.72
CA ALA A 122 -16.82 12.08 9.15
C ALA A 122 -15.79 13.18 9.45
N ASP A 123 -16.10 14.06 10.40
CA ASP A 123 -15.17 15.10 10.81
C ASP A 123 -13.93 14.48 11.46
N LEU A 124 -12.82 14.47 10.73
CA LEU A 124 -11.55 13.90 11.17
C LEU A 124 -10.86 14.74 12.26
N THR A 125 -11.33 15.97 12.53
CA THR A 125 -10.84 16.77 13.66
C THR A 125 -11.40 16.25 15.00
N GLU A 126 -12.54 15.56 14.97
CA GLU A 126 -13.17 14.94 16.15
C GLU A 126 -13.07 13.41 16.13
N ALA A 127 -12.91 12.80 14.95
CA ALA A 127 -12.78 11.37 14.81
C ALA A 127 -11.35 10.90 15.12
N SER A 128 -11.25 9.98 16.07
CA SER A 128 -10.03 9.19 16.30
C SER A 128 -10.30 7.71 15.99
N LEU A 129 -9.31 7.01 15.46
CA LEU A 129 -9.32 5.55 15.35
C LEU A 129 -8.77 4.99 16.65
N SER A 130 -9.64 4.56 17.57
CA SER A 130 -9.26 4.00 18.87
C SER A 130 -8.28 4.89 19.65
N GLY A 131 -8.52 6.19 19.63
CA GLY A 131 -7.70 7.20 20.29
C GLY A 131 -6.50 7.71 19.47
N PHE A 132 -6.29 7.20 18.26
CA PHE A 132 -5.26 7.70 17.34
C PHE A 132 -5.85 8.71 16.35
N GLU A 133 -5.18 9.85 16.21
CA GLU A 133 -5.58 10.90 15.27
C GLU A 133 -5.39 10.43 13.82
N VAL A 134 -6.34 10.79 12.97
CA VAL A 134 -6.26 10.59 11.52
C VAL A 134 -5.95 11.93 10.86
N THR A 135 -4.75 12.06 10.31
CA THR A 135 -4.39 13.24 9.51
C THR A 135 -4.85 13.02 8.07
N HIS A 136 -5.71 13.90 7.55
CA HIS A 136 -6.08 13.94 6.13
C HIS A 136 -5.45 15.12 5.44
N GLN A 137 -4.74 14.84 4.34
CA GLN A 137 -4.12 15.83 3.48
C GLN A 137 -4.70 15.73 2.07
N ILE A 138 -5.27 16.83 1.59
CA ILE A 138 -5.64 17.01 0.19
C ILE A 138 -4.44 17.64 -0.51
N VAL A 139 -3.79 16.89 -1.39
CA VAL A 139 -2.63 17.39 -2.17
C VAL A 139 -3.12 18.17 -3.38
N ASP A 140 -4.12 17.62 -4.09
CA ASP A 140 -4.89 18.28 -5.15
C ASP A 140 -6.22 17.52 -5.37
N GLU A 141 -6.99 17.88 -6.40
CA GLU A 141 -8.28 17.27 -6.73
C GLU A 141 -8.23 15.76 -7.05
N LYS A 142 -7.03 15.23 -7.34
CA LYS A 142 -6.81 13.81 -7.67
C LYS A 142 -6.09 13.06 -6.56
N ARG A 143 -5.41 13.76 -5.65
CA ARG A 143 -4.47 13.17 -4.69
C ARG A 143 -4.83 13.48 -3.25
N HIS A 144 -5.00 12.42 -2.46
CA HIS A 144 -5.27 12.49 -1.04
C HIS A 144 -4.36 11.54 -0.26
N SER A 145 -4.06 11.91 0.98
CA SER A 145 -3.32 11.06 1.92
C SER A 145 -4.01 11.06 3.27
N PHE A 146 -4.14 9.88 3.87
CA PHE A 146 -4.67 9.63 5.20
C PHE A 146 -3.59 8.94 6.00
N MET A 147 -3.21 9.51 7.14
CA MET A 147 -2.11 9.01 7.95
C MET A 147 -2.55 8.84 9.41
N ILE A 148 -2.18 7.71 9.99
CA ILE A 148 -2.46 7.36 11.39
C ILE A 148 -1.13 7.07 12.06
N GLN A 149 -0.79 7.82 13.11
CA GLN A 149 0.43 7.62 13.87
C GLN A 149 0.15 6.82 15.14
N VAL A 150 0.78 5.65 15.26
CA VAL A 150 0.71 4.79 16.45
C VAL A 150 2.11 4.57 16.99
N GLY A 151 2.51 5.37 17.99
CA GLY A 151 3.87 5.32 18.53
C GLY A 151 4.93 5.60 17.45
N ARG A 152 5.71 4.58 17.07
CA ARG A 152 6.72 4.64 16.00
C ARG A 152 6.30 3.94 14.71
N VAL A 153 5.01 3.68 14.56
CA VAL A 153 4.41 3.14 13.34
C VAL A 153 3.53 4.21 12.71
N SER A 154 3.67 4.40 11.41
CA SER A 154 2.77 5.23 10.61
C SER A 154 2.04 4.31 9.64
N LEU A 155 0.71 4.35 9.68
CA LEU A 155 -0.14 3.71 8.67
C LEU A 155 -0.61 4.79 7.71
N ALA A 156 -0.45 4.58 6.41
CA ALA A 156 -0.84 5.54 5.41
C ALA A 156 -1.72 4.90 4.34
N ILE A 157 -2.82 5.55 3.99
CA ILE A 157 -3.58 5.28 2.77
C ILE A 157 -3.42 6.50 1.86
N SER A 158 -2.98 6.30 0.63
CA SER A 158 -2.90 7.36 -0.37
C SER A 158 -3.79 7.03 -1.55
N THR A 159 -4.36 8.07 -2.18
CA THR A 159 -5.19 7.90 -3.38
C THR A 159 -4.66 8.75 -4.51
N LEU A 160 -4.66 8.21 -5.73
CA LEU A 160 -4.50 8.97 -6.96
C LEU A 160 -5.64 8.59 -7.91
N LYS A 161 -6.53 9.53 -8.19
CA LYS A 161 -7.73 9.27 -9.01
C LYS A 161 -8.46 8.04 -8.48
N ASP A 162 -8.57 6.99 -9.28
CA ASP A 162 -9.27 5.75 -8.95
C ASP A 162 -8.42 4.70 -8.22
N ILE A 163 -7.15 5.00 -7.94
CA ILE A 163 -6.19 4.06 -7.35
C ILE A 163 -5.92 4.40 -5.90
N VAL A 164 -5.79 3.37 -5.07
CA VAL A 164 -5.47 3.46 -3.64
C VAL A 164 -4.18 2.68 -3.36
N SER A 165 -3.31 3.21 -2.51
CA SER A 165 -2.14 2.50 -1.97
C SER A 165 -2.17 2.49 -0.45
N VAL A 166 -1.56 1.47 0.15
CA VAL A 166 -1.47 1.33 1.62
C VAL A 166 -0.04 1.07 2.02
N HIS A 167 0.45 1.82 3.01
CA HIS A 167 1.80 1.68 3.53
C HIS A 167 1.80 1.53 5.05
N VAL A 168 2.65 0.62 5.53
CA VAL A 168 2.99 0.43 6.92
C VAL A 168 4.45 0.82 7.09
N LEU A 169 4.70 1.97 7.69
CA LEU A 169 6.04 2.42 8.05
C LEU A 169 6.28 2.12 9.52
N ARG A 170 7.39 1.46 9.83
CA ARG A 170 7.73 1.12 11.23
C ARG A 170 9.18 1.39 11.55
N GLY A 171 9.44 1.73 12.81
CA GLY A 171 10.80 1.72 13.36
C GLY A 171 11.47 0.33 13.30
N GLU A 172 12.81 0.32 13.33
CA GLU A 172 13.61 -0.91 13.36
C GLU A 172 13.78 -1.51 14.76
N ASP A 173 13.16 -0.93 15.79
CA ASP A 173 13.34 -1.39 17.16
C ASP A 173 12.54 -2.67 17.47
N ASN A 174 13.05 -3.44 18.43
CA ASN A 174 12.42 -4.69 18.88
C ASN A 174 11.03 -4.47 19.50
N VAL A 175 10.68 -3.25 19.91
CA VAL A 175 9.37 -2.95 20.51
C VAL A 175 8.31 -2.95 19.41
N THR A 176 8.54 -2.17 18.36
CA THR A 176 7.68 -2.13 17.17
C THR A 176 7.66 -3.47 16.43
N GLY A 177 8.78 -4.21 16.38
CA GLY A 177 8.79 -5.55 15.80
C GLY A 177 7.81 -6.53 16.49
N ARG A 178 7.62 -6.44 17.81
CA ARG A 178 6.70 -7.31 18.55
C ARG A 178 5.24 -7.11 18.18
N TRP A 179 4.86 -5.90 17.75
CA TRP A 179 3.49 -5.60 17.32
C TRP A 179 3.07 -6.35 16.06
N PHE A 180 4.04 -6.81 15.28
CA PHE A 180 3.82 -7.55 14.04
C PHE A 180 4.27 -9.01 14.12
N ALA A 181 4.80 -9.48 15.26
CA ALA A 181 5.42 -10.80 15.38
C ALA A 181 4.47 -11.95 14.98
N ASN A 182 3.21 -11.84 15.34
CA ASN A 182 2.16 -12.80 15.00
C ASN A 182 1.28 -12.32 13.84
N SER A 183 1.79 -11.40 13.01
CA SER A 183 1.02 -10.88 11.90
C SER A 183 0.91 -11.89 10.75
N THR A 184 -0.22 -11.84 10.07
CA THR A 184 -0.57 -12.70 8.93
C THR A 184 -1.19 -11.86 7.81
N GLY A 185 -1.34 -12.43 6.62
CA GLY A 185 -1.87 -11.73 5.44
C GLY A 185 -0.89 -11.70 4.28
N LEU A 186 -1.23 -10.94 3.24
CA LEU A 186 -0.42 -10.82 2.03
C LEU A 186 1.00 -10.27 2.26
N MET A 187 1.26 -9.59 3.37
CA MET A 187 2.62 -9.14 3.71
C MET A 187 3.56 -10.29 4.15
N GLY A 188 3.05 -11.52 4.22
CA GLY A 188 3.78 -12.70 4.68
C GLY A 188 3.96 -12.73 6.19
N SER A 189 4.63 -13.77 6.70
CA SER A 189 4.95 -13.87 8.13
C SER A 189 6.03 -12.88 8.53
N PHE A 190 5.90 -12.26 9.70
CA PHE A 190 6.94 -11.37 10.20
C PHE A 190 8.08 -12.15 10.88
N PRO A 191 9.36 -11.72 10.74
CA PRO A 191 9.88 -10.70 9.83
C PRO A 191 10.32 -11.28 8.46
N THR A 192 10.10 -12.58 8.24
CA THR A 192 10.69 -13.34 7.12
C THR A 192 10.01 -13.14 5.78
N GLY A 193 8.79 -12.59 5.75
CA GLY A 193 7.98 -12.46 4.55
C GLY A 193 7.53 -13.82 3.97
N GLU A 194 7.56 -14.91 4.73
CA GLU A 194 7.18 -16.23 4.22
C GLU A 194 5.68 -16.26 3.88
N MET A 195 5.35 -16.83 2.72
CA MET A 195 3.99 -16.90 2.19
C MET A 195 3.22 -18.03 2.86
N LEU A 196 2.92 -17.88 4.15
CA LEU A 196 2.18 -18.87 4.94
C LEU A 196 0.68 -18.83 4.68
N ALA A 197 0.06 -20.00 4.59
CA ALA A 197 -1.38 -20.14 4.59
C ALA A 197 -2.01 -19.81 5.95
N ARG A 198 -3.34 -19.76 6.02
CA ARG A 198 -4.07 -19.42 7.26
C ARG A 198 -3.90 -20.45 8.37
N ASP A 199 -3.49 -21.68 8.02
CA ASP A 199 -3.14 -22.71 9.00
C ASP A 199 -1.85 -22.38 9.78
N GLY A 200 -1.10 -21.36 9.36
CA GLY A 200 0.14 -20.89 9.97
C GLY A 200 1.34 -21.83 9.78
N SER A 201 1.23 -22.84 8.92
CA SER A 201 2.27 -23.87 8.75
C SER A 201 2.55 -24.27 7.30
N THR A 202 1.57 -24.17 6.41
CA THR A 202 1.73 -24.48 4.99
C THR A 202 2.38 -23.29 4.29
N VAL A 203 3.56 -23.52 3.69
CA VAL A 203 4.24 -22.52 2.86
C VAL A 203 3.73 -22.63 1.42
N LEU A 204 3.19 -21.54 0.89
CA LEU A 204 2.73 -21.42 -0.49
C LEU A 204 3.84 -20.78 -1.33
N HIS A 205 4.15 -21.37 -2.48
CA HIS A 205 5.21 -20.86 -3.37
C HIS A 205 4.67 -20.10 -4.57
N ASP A 206 3.45 -20.41 -5.01
CA ASP A 206 2.78 -19.68 -6.08
C ASP A 206 2.11 -18.41 -5.51
N PRO A 207 2.41 -17.22 -6.05
CA PRO A 207 1.82 -15.97 -5.57
C PRO A 207 0.30 -15.90 -5.73
N ASN A 208 -0.28 -16.54 -6.74
CA ASN A 208 -1.73 -16.55 -6.91
C ASN A 208 -2.38 -17.47 -5.87
N ASP A 209 -1.82 -18.65 -5.62
CA ASP A 209 -2.33 -19.54 -4.56
C ASP A 209 -2.25 -18.84 -3.19
N PHE A 210 -1.14 -18.15 -2.91
CA PHE A 210 -0.97 -17.37 -1.68
C PHE A 210 -2.01 -16.24 -1.57
N ALA A 211 -2.25 -15.49 -2.64
CA ALA A 211 -3.22 -14.40 -2.59
C ALA A 211 -4.68 -14.90 -2.50
N GLN A 212 -5.01 -16.02 -3.15
CA GLN A 212 -6.32 -16.66 -3.04
C GLN A 212 -6.59 -17.15 -1.62
N GLU A 213 -5.59 -17.73 -0.97
CA GLU A 213 -5.66 -18.15 0.43
C GLU A 213 -6.01 -16.96 1.36
N TRP A 214 -5.53 -15.76 1.04
CA TRP A 214 -5.78 -14.53 1.79
C TRP A 214 -6.96 -13.69 1.29
N MET A 215 -7.89 -14.25 0.50
CA MET A 215 -9.17 -13.58 0.25
C MET A 215 -9.96 -13.41 1.54
N VAL A 216 -10.68 -12.30 1.69
CA VAL A 216 -11.56 -12.06 2.83
C VAL A 216 -12.73 -13.05 2.76
N GLN A 217 -12.81 -13.93 3.74
CA GLN A 217 -13.86 -14.95 3.82
C GLN A 217 -15.16 -14.37 4.38
N SER A 218 -16.30 -14.98 4.05
CA SER A 218 -17.61 -14.52 4.55
C SER A 218 -17.76 -14.61 6.08
N SER A 219 -16.97 -15.45 6.74
CA SER A 219 -16.89 -15.60 8.19
C SER A 219 -16.01 -14.54 8.87
N GLU A 220 -15.22 -13.78 8.10
CA GLU A 220 -14.35 -12.73 8.62
C GLU A 220 -15.06 -11.37 8.66
N PRO A 221 -14.58 -10.43 9.49
CA PRO A 221 -15.05 -9.05 9.46
C PRO A 221 -14.94 -8.45 8.05
N GLN A 222 -15.99 -7.78 7.61
CA GLN A 222 -16.06 -7.15 6.28
C GLN A 222 -15.84 -5.66 6.49
N LEU A 223 -14.61 -5.20 6.30
CA LEU A 223 -14.25 -3.83 6.65
C LEU A 223 -14.63 -2.83 5.57
N ILE A 224 -14.59 -3.24 4.30
CA ILE A 224 -14.92 -2.41 3.15
C ILE A 224 -16.41 -2.58 2.81
N ASP A 225 -17.16 -1.48 2.72
CA ASP A 225 -18.59 -1.53 2.48
C ASP A 225 -18.96 -2.35 1.23
N ARG A 226 -19.96 -3.22 1.37
CA ARG A 226 -20.26 -4.30 0.40
C ARG A 226 -21.08 -3.76 -0.76
N LEU A 227 -20.42 -3.09 -1.71
CA LEU A 227 -21.14 -2.56 -2.87
C LEU A 227 -21.36 -3.56 -4.00
N THR A 228 -20.61 -4.65 -4.17
CA THR A 228 -20.94 -5.65 -5.21
C THR A 228 -20.03 -6.89 -5.19
N HIS A 229 -20.66 -8.06 -5.26
CA HIS A 229 -20.09 -9.40 -5.56
C HIS A 229 -19.24 -10.10 -4.48
N HIS A 230 -19.89 -11.02 -3.75
CA HIS A 230 -19.18 -12.10 -3.06
C HIS A 230 -18.75 -13.14 -4.08
N HIS A 231 -17.54 -12.99 -4.59
CA HIS A 231 -16.89 -14.11 -5.24
C HIS A 231 -16.52 -15.16 -4.17
N THR A 232 -16.70 -16.45 -4.47
CA THR A 232 -16.22 -17.54 -3.61
C THR A 232 -14.73 -17.79 -3.76
N VAL A 233 -14.13 -17.25 -4.83
CA VAL A 233 -12.70 -17.26 -5.18
C VAL A 233 -12.43 -15.96 -5.94
N CYS A 234 -11.29 -15.31 -5.75
CA CYS A 234 -10.96 -14.10 -6.52
C CYS A 234 -10.88 -14.40 -8.01
N VAL A 235 -11.47 -13.53 -8.84
CA VAL A 235 -11.47 -13.70 -10.30
C VAL A 235 -10.15 -13.19 -10.84
N LEU A 236 -9.42 -14.01 -11.61
CA LEU A 236 -8.21 -13.57 -12.32
C LEU A 236 -8.55 -12.96 -13.68
N PRO A 237 -7.71 -12.06 -14.24
CA PRO A 237 -7.94 -11.50 -15.57
C PRO A 237 -7.92 -12.59 -16.63
N ALA A 238 -8.71 -12.41 -17.69
CA ALA A 238 -8.75 -13.37 -18.78
C ALA A 238 -7.37 -13.48 -19.47
N GLN A 239 -6.88 -14.71 -19.61
CA GLN A 239 -5.62 -15.01 -20.30
C GLN A 239 -5.72 -14.60 -21.78
N GLY A 240 -4.70 -13.89 -22.29
CA GLY A 240 -4.62 -13.56 -23.72
C GLY A 240 -5.48 -12.37 -24.17
N VAL A 241 -6.00 -11.55 -23.24
CA VAL A 241 -6.53 -10.23 -23.58
C VAL A 241 -5.39 -9.38 -24.12
N LYS A 242 -5.21 -9.40 -25.44
CA LYS A 242 -4.36 -8.42 -26.12
C LYS A 242 -5.00 -7.07 -25.88
N MET A 243 -4.31 -6.19 -25.16
CA MET A 243 -4.59 -4.76 -25.25
C MET A 243 -4.37 -4.34 -26.70
N THR A 244 -5.42 -4.39 -27.51
CA THR A 244 -5.41 -3.85 -28.87
C THR A 244 -5.41 -2.34 -28.77
N ARG A 245 -4.26 -1.76 -28.42
CA ARG A 245 -4.03 -0.34 -28.64
C ARG A 245 -3.85 -0.15 -30.13
N ARG A 246 -4.63 0.74 -30.71
CA ARG A 246 -4.35 1.24 -32.06
C ARG A 246 -2.96 1.87 -32.02
N LEU A 247 -2.13 1.56 -33.01
CA LEU A 247 -0.82 2.20 -33.19
C LEU A 247 -1.02 3.73 -33.19
N GLY A 248 -0.53 4.41 -32.14
CA GLY A 248 -0.61 5.86 -31.96
C GLY A 248 -1.61 6.40 -30.93
N GLU A 249 -2.43 5.56 -30.26
CA GLU A 249 -3.42 6.01 -29.25
C GLU A 249 -3.01 5.76 -27.78
N GLY A 250 -1.78 5.34 -27.52
CA GLY A 250 -1.28 5.08 -26.15
C GLY A 250 -0.03 5.87 -25.81
N ILE A 251 0.25 6.01 -24.51
CA ILE A 251 1.51 6.59 -24.00
C ILE A 251 2.68 5.81 -24.61
N GLY A 252 3.59 6.54 -25.26
CA GLY A 252 4.80 5.96 -25.83
C GLY A 252 5.83 5.64 -24.75
N LEU A 253 6.72 4.68 -25.02
CA LEU A 253 7.79 4.29 -24.10
C LEU A 253 8.62 5.49 -23.63
N ARG A 254 8.93 6.43 -24.54
CA ARG A 254 9.70 7.63 -24.22
C ARG A 254 9.01 8.53 -23.18
N ASP A 255 7.71 8.76 -23.33
CA ASP A 255 6.96 9.61 -22.39
C ASP A 255 6.85 8.92 -21.02
N ALA A 256 6.69 7.60 -21.00
CA ALA A 256 6.71 6.80 -19.78
C ALA A 256 8.09 6.83 -19.09
N GLU A 257 9.19 6.66 -19.85
CA GLU A 257 10.56 6.78 -19.33
C GLU A 257 10.82 8.16 -18.73
N GLU A 258 10.34 9.23 -19.37
CA GLU A 258 10.47 10.59 -18.88
C GLU A 258 9.71 10.79 -17.56
N ALA A 259 8.46 10.33 -17.49
CA ALA A 259 7.64 10.39 -16.27
C ALA A 259 8.26 9.58 -15.11
N CYS A 260 8.86 8.42 -15.41
CA CYS A 260 9.49 7.52 -14.43
C CYS A 260 10.98 7.83 -14.16
N SER A 261 11.53 8.87 -14.77
CA SER A 261 12.97 9.19 -14.76
C SER A 261 13.58 9.41 -13.37
N ARG A 262 12.77 9.65 -12.34
CA ARG A 262 13.27 9.78 -10.95
C ARG A 262 13.90 8.51 -10.42
N PHE A 263 13.40 7.34 -10.83
CA PHE A 263 13.93 6.04 -10.39
C PHE A 263 15.28 5.75 -10.99
N HIS A 264 15.46 6.13 -12.27
CA HIS A 264 16.76 6.12 -12.92
C HIS A 264 17.77 6.98 -12.15
N ARG A 265 17.39 8.22 -11.80
CA ARG A 265 18.26 9.14 -11.04
C ARG A 265 18.61 8.61 -9.65
N ALA A 266 17.71 7.84 -9.04
CA ALA A 266 17.92 7.18 -7.76
C ALA A 266 18.72 5.86 -7.88
N GLY A 267 19.07 5.42 -9.10
CA GLY A 267 19.76 4.16 -9.33
C GLY A 267 18.89 2.92 -9.10
N ASN A 268 17.56 3.05 -9.00
CA ASN A 268 16.67 1.89 -8.94
C ASN A 268 16.07 1.57 -10.30
N GLN A 269 16.74 0.65 -11.01
CA GLN A 269 16.29 0.16 -12.31
C GLN A 269 15.00 -0.67 -12.21
N GLN A 270 14.81 -1.46 -11.15
CA GLN A 270 13.61 -2.29 -10.97
C GLN A 270 12.36 -1.43 -10.80
N ALA A 271 12.43 -0.40 -9.96
CA ALA A 271 11.33 0.56 -9.78
C ALA A 271 11.06 1.37 -11.05
N MET A 272 12.10 1.67 -11.84
CA MET A 272 11.94 2.34 -13.12
C MET A 272 11.16 1.47 -14.11
N GLU A 273 11.56 0.22 -14.29
CA GLU A 273 10.92 -0.72 -15.23
C GLU A 273 9.46 -0.97 -14.85
N ALA A 274 9.20 -1.12 -13.55
CA ALA A 274 7.86 -1.33 -13.06
C ALA A 274 6.99 -0.07 -13.25
N CYS A 275 7.46 1.13 -12.87
CA CYS A 275 6.76 2.39 -13.15
C CYS A 275 6.42 2.57 -14.63
N ILE A 276 7.36 2.26 -15.55
CA ILE A 276 7.13 2.36 -16.99
C ILE A 276 6.03 1.38 -17.42
N SER A 277 6.07 0.15 -16.90
CA SER A 277 5.04 -0.86 -17.13
C SER A 277 3.67 -0.35 -16.70
N ASP A 278 3.54 0.23 -15.50
CA ASP A 278 2.25 0.70 -14.96
C ASP A 278 1.72 1.90 -15.75
N VAL A 279 2.56 2.90 -16.03
CA VAL A 279 2.20 4.09 -16.82
C VAL A 279 1.70 3.66 -18.19
N ILE A 280 2.41 2.74 -18.83
CA ILE A 280 1.98 2.20 -20.11
C ILE A 280 0.70 1.40 -19.91
N ALA A 281 0.62 0.42 -19.01
CA ALA A 281 -0.55 -0.45 -18.83
C ALA A 281 -1.82 0.35 -18.54
N MET A 282 -1.72 1.37 -17.68
CA MET A 282 -2.84 2.22 -17.28
C MET A 282 -3.10 3.39 -18.23
N ASN A 283 -2.19 3.62 -19.18
CA ASN A 283 -2.27 4.71 -20.15
C ASN A 283 -2.45 6.07 -19.49
N ASP A 284 -1.75 6.29 -18.38
CA ASP A 284 -1.85 7.50 -17.57
C ASP A 284 -0.48 7.88 -16.99
N LEU A 285 0.02 9.07 -17.35
CA LEU A 285 1.32 9.57 -16.86
C LEU A 285 1.28 9.93 -15.37
N ASP A 286 0.10 10.26 -14.83
CA ASP A 286 -0.03 10.63 -13.41
C ASP A 286 0.35 9.46 -12.49
N ILE A 287 0.30 8.22 -13.00
CA ILE A 287 0.65 6.99 -12.30
C ILE A 287 2.09 6.97 -11.87
N ALA A 288 2.96 7.62 -12.64
CA ALA A 288 4.32 7.82 -12.20
C ALA A 288 4.33 8.48 -10.82
N ALA A 289 3.36 9.30 -10.39
CA ALA A 289 3.38 9.90 -9.05
C ALA A 289 3.03 8.95 -7.88
N ILE A 290 2.50 7.75 -8.14
CA ILE A 290 2.10 6.76 -7.12
C ILE A 290 2.84 5.41 -7.22
N SER A 291 3.44 5.12 -8.37
CA SER A 291 4.35 3.97 -8.54
C SER A 291 5.63 4.16 -7.72
N TYR A 292 6.10 3.08 -7.08
CA TYR A 292 7.41 2.74 -6.45
C TYR A 292 8.33 3.81 -5.82
#